data_AF-A0A800DII5-F1
#
_entry.id   AF-A0A800DII5-F1
#
_cell.length_a   1.000
_cell.length_b   1.000
_cell.length_c   1.000
_cell.angle_alpha   90.00
_cell.angle_beta   90.00
_cell.angle_gamma   90.00
#
_symmetry.space_group_name_H-M   'P 1'
#
loop_
_entity.id
_entity.type
_entity.pdbx_description
1 polymer ?
#
loop_
_entity_poly.entity_id
_entity_poly.type
_entity_poly.pdbx_seq_one_letter_code
_entity_poly.pdbx_strand_id
1 'polypeptide(L)'
;MIGTKDLKLFIDSKFQIPVVEGEDKVCTLEQAIKKHVQKGMTVHFAGRGGAIFYQLVREFWGRNPGFTLVSNSVTATLVTLIQGRLVKKVITCFAGDVYPSPGPNPVIQKAYLSGEIEFENWTMLTIPQKL
;
A
#
# COMPACT_ATOMS: atom_id res chain seq x y z
N MET A 1 -22.37 -2.89 -41.93
CA MET A 1 -22.93 -2.16 -40.77
C MET A 1 -23.48 -3.22 -39.83
N ILE A 2 -22.90 -3.43 -38.65
CA ILE A 2 -23.42 -4.44 -37.70
C ILE A 2 -24.82 -3.98 -37.28
N GLY A 3 -25.82 -4.85 -37.42
CA GLY A 3 -27.18 -4.53 -37.04
C GLY A 3 -27.26 -4.31 -35.53
N THR A 4 -28.10 -3.38 -35.08
CA THR A 4 -28.28 -3.04 -33.65
C THR A 4 -28.59 -4.27 -32.79
N LYS A 5 -29.23 -5.29 -33.37
CA LYS A 5 -29.53 -6.56 -32.72
C LYS A 5 -28.29 -7.43 -32.50
N ASP A 6 -27.37 -7.47 -33.45
CA ASP A 6 -26.13 -8.23 -33.36
C ASP A 6 -25.16 -7.60 -32.35
N LEU A 7 -25.12 -6.26 -32.30
CA LEU A 7 -24.35 -5.53 -31.29
C LEU A 7 -24.88 -5.81 -29.88
N LYS A 8 -26.20 -5.85 -29.70
CA LYS A 8 -26.82 -6.15 -28.42
C LYS A 8 -26.50 -7.58 -27.97
N LEU A 9 -26.62 -8.57 -28.86
CA LEU A 9 -26.24 -9.96 -28.58
C LEU A 9 -24.76 -10.12 -28.22
N PHE A 10 -23.88 -9.39 -28.92
CA PHE A 10 -22.45 -9.36 -28.59
C PHE A 10 -22.22 -8.81 -27.17
N ILE A 11 -22.84 -7.67 -26.84
CA ILE A 11 -22.73 -7.05 -25.52
C ILE A 11 -23.25 -8.01 -24.44
N ASP A 12 -24.44 -8.58 -24.65
CA ASP A 12 -25.05 -9.53 -23.72
C ASP A 12 -24.22 -10.83 -23.57
N SER A 13 -23.46 -11.23 -24.59
CA SER A 13 -22.60 -12.42 -24.46
C SER A 13 -21.30 -12.18 -23.69
N LYS A 14 -20.82 -10.92 -23.61
CA LYS A 14 -19.48 -10.59 -23.08
C LYS A 14 -19.47 -9.71 -21.84
N PHE A 15 -20.52 -8.93 -21.61
CA PHE A 15 -20.57 -7.89 -20.58
C PHE A 15 -21.77 -8.03 -19.65
N GLN A 16 -22.39 -9.22 -19.59
CA GLN A 16 -23.40 -9.50 -18.57
C GLN A 16 -22.73 -9.58 -17.20
N ILE A 17 -23.13 -8.67 -16.32
CA ILE A 17 -22.69 -8.65 -14.93
C ILE A 17 -23.60 -9.61 -14.17
N PRO A 18 -23.06 -10.63 -13.49
CA PRO A 18 -23.85 -11.51 -12.66
C PRO A 18 -24.60 -10.71 -11.60
N VAL A 19 -25.89 -11.01 -11.39
CA VAL A 19 -26.71 -10.34 -10.36
C VAL A 19 -26.13 -10.59 -8.95
N VAL A 20 -25.39 -11.68 -8.77
CA VAL A 20 -24.67 -12.02 -7.54
C VAL A 20 -23.22 -12.35 -7.90
N GLU A 21 -22.29 -11.51 -7.45
CA GLU A 21 -20.84 -11.66 -7.70
C GLU A 21 -20.11 -12.48 -6.61
N GLY A 22 -20.86 -13.21 -5.78
CA GLY A 22 -20.34 -14.03 -4.68
C GLY A 22 -20.71 -13.50 -3.29
N GLU A 23 -19.93 -13.88 -2.29
CA GLU A 23 -20.12 -13.43 -0.90
C GLU A 23 -19.87 -11.93 -0.74
N ASP A 24 -20.64 -11.31 0.16
CA ASP A 24 -20.42 -9.92 0.56
C ASP A 24 -19.04 -9.75 1.20
N LYS A 25 -18.26 -8.80 0.68
CA LYS A 25 -16.89 -8.49 1.12
C LYS A 25 -16.84 -7.28 2.05
N VAL A 26 -17.97 -6.63 2.31
CA VAL A 26 -18.05 -5.49 3.22
C VAL A 26 -17.66 -5.96 4.62
N CYS A 27 -16.67 -5.27 5.19
CA CYS A 27 -16.18 -5.56 6.53
C CYS A 27 -15.59 -4.31 7.18
N THR A 28 -15.36 -4.36 8.49
CA THR A 28 -14.65 -3.29 9.20
C THR A 28 -13.17 -3.29 8.86
N LEU A 29 -12.49 -2.16 9.04
CA LEU A 29 -11.03 -2.08 8.83
C LEU A 29 -10.27 -3.07 9.72
N GLU A 30 -10.75 -3.31 10.94
CA GLU A 30 -10.15 -4.28 11.85
C GLU A 30 -10.25 -5.70 11.29
N GLN A 31 -11.43 -6.10 10.82
CA GLN A 31 -11.65 -7.40 10.20
C GLN A 31 -10.77 -7.55 8.95
N ALA A 32 -10.70 -6.52 8.11
CA ALA A 32 -9.87 -6.53 6.91
C ALA A 32 -8.39 -6.78 7.25
N ILE A 33 -7.82 -6.05 8.21
CA ILE A 33 -6.41 -6.20 8.59
C ILE A 33 -6.15 -7.55 9.25
N LYS A 34 -6.96 -7.95 10.26
CA LYS A 34 -6.73 -9.21 10.98
C LYS A 34 -6.87 -10.44 10.11
N LYS A 35 -7.79 -10.43 9.14
CA LYS A 35 -8.04 -11.56 8.25
C LYS A 35 -7.02 -11.66 7.12
N HIS A 36 -6.58 -10.52 6.57
CA HIS A 36 -5.84 -10.50 5.31
C HIS A 36 -4.37 -10.09 5.43
N VAL A 37 -3.92 -9.54 6.55
CA VAL A 37 -2.53 -9.09 6.72
C VAL A 37 -1.80 -9.98 7.72
N GLN A 38 -0.66 -10.52 7.30
CA GLN A 38 0.18 -11.41 8.10
C GLN A 38 1.61 -10.87 8.17
N LYS A 39 2.32 -11.21 9.25
CA LYS A 39 3.73 -10.82 9.45
C LYS A 39 4.58 -11.22 8.23
N GLY A 40 5.55 -10.38 7.89
CA GLY A 40 6.48 -10.63 6.77
C GLY A 40 5.93 -10.30 5.38
N MET A 41 4.66 -9.90 5.25
CA MET A 41 4.08 -9.52 3.97
C MET A 41 4.74 -8.28 3.35
N THR A 42 4.72 -8.24 2.02
CA THR A 42 4.97 -7.01 1.26
C THR A 42 3.67 -6.24 1.15
N VAL A 43 3.67 -4.99 1.61
CA VAL A 43 2.50 -4.11 1.62
C VAL A 43 2.74 -2.90 0.74
N HIS A 44 1.78 -2.59 -0.13
CA HIS A 44 1.76 -1.38 -0.94
C HIS A 44 0.62 -0.47 -0.50
N PHE A 45 0.92 0.83 -0.40
CA PHE A 45 -0.09 1.86 -0.18
C PHE A 45 -0.10 2.82 -1.37
N ALA A 46 -1.21 2.85 -2.10
CA ALA A 46 -1.46 3.89 -3.09
C ALA A 46 -1.79 5.21 -2.35
N GLY A 47 -0.94 6.23 -2.51
CA GLY A 47 -1.13 7.54 -1.87
C GLY A 47 -0.77 7.57 -0.38
N ARG A 48 -1.43 8.44 0.41
CA ARG A 48 -1.10 8.68 1.83
C ARG A 48 -1.62 7.63 2.82
N GLY A 49 -2.27 6.57 2.34
CA GLY A 49 -2.86 5.53 3.18
C GLY A 49 -3.93 6.09 4.13
N GLY A 50 -5.21 5.94 3.77
CA GLY A 50 -6.34 6.44 4.57
C GLY A 50 -6.50 5.73 5.93
N ALA A 51 -7.71 5.71 6.50
CA ALA A 51 -7.97 5.13 7.82
C ALA A 51 -7.44 3.69 8.02
N ILE A 52 -7.37 2.89 6.94
CA ILE A 52 -6.81 1.53 6.95
C ILE A 52 -5.33 1.48 7.37
N PHE A 53 -4.55 2.51 7.03
CA PHE A 53 -3.15 2.62 7.43
C PHE A 53 -3.02 2.66 8.95
N TYR A 54 -3.79 3.53 9.61
CA TYR A 54 -3.76 3.62 11.06
C TYR A 54 -4.27 2.35 11.74
N GLN A 55 -5.22 1.65 11.12
CA GLN A 55 -5.65 0.35 11.62
C GLN A 55 -4.53 -0.69 11.55
N LEU A 56 -3.77 -0.73 10.44
CA LEU A 56 -2.58 -1.58 10.33
C LEU A 56 -1.56 -1.24 11.44
N VAL A 57 -1.26 0.05 11.61
CA VAL A 57 -0.33 0.51 12.64
C VAL A 57 -0.77 0.05 14.04
N ARG A 58 -2.06 0.23 14.39
CA ARG A 58 -2.60 -0.20 15.69
C ARG A 58 -2.50 -1.71 15.89
N GLU A 59 -2.85 -2.50 14.89
CA GLU A 59 -2.85 -3.96 15.00
C GLU A 59 -1.42 -4.50 15.22
N PHE A 60 -0.40 -3.85 14.65
CA PHE A 60 0.97 -4.36 14.66
C PHE A 60 1.95 -3.55 15.52
N TRP A 61 1.48 -2.53 16.24
CA TRP A 61 2.34 -1.69 17.07
C TRP A 61 3.11 -2.50 18.11
N GLY A 62 4.43 -2.32 18.16
CA GLY A 62 5.30 -3.04 19.11
C GLY A 62 5.47 -4.55 18.83
N ARG A 63 4.93 -5.08 17.72
CA ARG A 63 4.99 -6.52 17.40
C ARG A 63 6.10 -6.91 16.42
N ASN A 64 6.84 -5.93 15.89
CA ASN A 64 7.87 -6.09 14.86
C ASN A 64 7.48 -7.11 13.76
N PRO A 65 6.39 -6.86 13.00
CA PRO A 65 5.91 -7.78 11.97
C PRO A 65 6.88 -7.99 10.79
N GLY A 66 7.90 -7.15 10.63
CA GLY A 66 8.92 -7.29 9.59
C GLY A 66 8.36 -7.18 8.16
N PHE A 67 7.45 -6.23 7.92
CA PHE A 67 6.90 -6.00 6.59
C PHE A 67 7.94 -5.46 5.60
N THR A 68 7.70 -5.71 4.31
CA THR A 68 8.35 -4.96 3.22
C THR A 68 7.38 -3.90 2.74
N LEU A 69 7.75 -2.62 2.82
CA LEU A 69 6.93 -1.52 2.32
C LEU A 69 7.30 -1.18 0.89
N VAL A 70 6.32 -1.13 0.00
CA VAL A 70 6.47 -0.56 -1.36
C VAL A 70 5.63 0.71 -1.44
N SER A 71 6.23 1.85 -1.73
CA SER A 71 5.51 3.11 -1.90
C SER A 71 6.26 4.04 -2.84
N ASN A 72 5.54 4.88 -3.60
CA ASN A 72 6.20 5.92 -4.38
C ASN A 72 6.93 6.92 -3.48
N SER A 73 6.47 7.14 -2.26
CA SER A 73 7.16 8.03 -1.33
C SER A 73 6.92 7.60 0.11
N VAL A 74 7.92 7.75 0.96
CA VAL A 74 7.79 7.58 2.41
C VAL A 74 7.83 8.95 3.06
N THR A 75 6.65 9.46 3.37
CA THR A 75 6.43 10.80 3.93
C THR A 75 5.26 10.75 4.91
N ALA A 76 5.14 11.75 5.78
CA ALA A 76 3.99 11.93 6.67
C ALA A 76 3.63 10.65 7.45
N THR A 77 2.42 10.12 7.24
CA THR A 77 1.88 8.95 7.95
C THR A 77 2.73 7.71 7.79
N LEU A 78 3.34 7.49 6.60
CA LEU A 78 4.15 6.30 6.35
C LEU A 78 5.42 6.23 7.23
N VAL A 79 5.88 7.37 7.75
CA VAL A 79 7.01 7.41 8.72
C VAL A 79 6.67 6.64 10.00
N THR A 80 5.39 6.51 10.36
CA THR A 80 4.95 5.73 11.53
C THR A 80 5.28 4.25 11.40
N LEU A 81 5.35 3.68 10.19
CA LEU A 81 5.78 2.29 9.98
C LEU A 81 7.26 2.09 10.32
N ILE A 82 8.10 3.09 10.02
CA ILE A 82 9.52 3.09 10.37
C ILE A 82 9.66 3.29 11.88
N GLN A 83 9.02 4.32 12.44
CA GLN A 83 9.10 4.66 13.86
C GLN A 83 8.66 3.49 14.75
N GLY A 84 7.59 2.78 14.39
CA GLY A 84 7.09 1.65 15.16
C GLY A 84 7.86 0.34 14.93
N ARG A 85 8.89 0.33 14.07
CA ARG A 85 9.61 -0.87 13.62
C ARG A 85 8.66 -1.92 13.01
N LEU A 86 7.73 -1.47 12.18
CA LEU A 86 6.79 -2.36 11.48
C LEU A 86 7.38 -2.88 10.17
N VAL A 87 8.37 -2.18 9.61
CA VAL A 87 9.01 -2.56 8.34
C VAL A 87 10.45 -2.98 8.59
N LYS A 88 10.91 -3.98 7.83
CA LYS A 88 12.33 -4.38 7.75
C LYS A 88 12.99 -3.91 6.44
N LYS A 89 12.18 -3.64 5.42
CA LYS A 89 12.61 -3.18 4.11
C LYS A 89 11.65 -2.14 3.55
N VAL A 90 12.19 -1.13 2.89
CA VAL A 90 11.47 -0.06 2.22
C VAL A 90 11.95 0.04 0.77
N ILE A 91 11.02 -0.12 -0.16
CA ILE A 91 11.23 0.08 -1.60
C ILE A 91 10.49 1.36 -1.98
N THR A 92 11.25 2.41 -2.31
CA THR A 92 10.68 3.75 -2.58
C THR A 92 11.50 4.54 -3.59
N CYS A 93 10.95 5.62 -4.14
CA CYS A 93 11.73 6.59 -4.92
C CYS A 93 12.12 7.84 -4.12
N PHE A 94 11.41 8.12 -3.03
CA PHE A 94 11.69 9.24 -2.14
C PHE A 94 11.37 8.88 -0.69
N ALA A 95 12.20 9.34 0.25
CA ALA A 95 11.97 9.21 1.67
C ALA A 95 12.40 10.50 2.38
N GLY A 96 11.45 11.22 2.97
CA GLY A 96 11.71 12.52 3.59
C GLY A 96 10.44 13.28 3.91
N ASP A 97 10.61 14.51 4.36
CA ASP A 97 9.51 15.45 4.53
C ASP A 97 9.31 16.26 3.25
N VAL A 98 8.05 16.45 2.86
CA VAL A 98 7.65 17.28 1.71
C VAL A 98 6.87 18.52 2.14
N TYR A 99 6.42 18.56 3.40
CA TYR A 99 5.62 19.63 3.99
C TYR A 99 5.97 19.75 5.47
N PRO A 100 6.04 20.98 6.03
CA PRO A 100 5.83 22.28 5.37
C PRO A 100 7.02 22.73 4.51
N SER A 101 8.21 22.19 4.75
CA SER A 101 9.40 22.45 3.94
C SER A 101 10.04 21.12 3.53
N PRO A 102 10.43 20.93 2.26
CA PRO A 102 11.14 19.74 1.84
C PRO A 102 12.46 19.57 2.60
N GLY A 103 12.70 18.37 3.12
CA GLY A 103 13.92 18.11 3.89
C GLY A 103 14.03 16.66 4.35
N PRO A 104 15.21 16.29 4.87
CA PRO A 104 15.42 14.94 5.35
C PRO A 104 14.71 14.74 6.69
N ASN A 105 13.89 13.70 6.80
CA ASN A 105 13.17 13.38 8.03
C ASN A 105 14.11 12.68 9.04
N PRO A 106 14.23 13.14 10.30
CA PRO A 106 15.15 12.55 11.28
C PRO A 106 14.92 11.07 11.59
N VAL A 107 13.66 10.62 11.59
CA VAL A 107 13.31 9.20 11.82
C VAL A 107 13.80 8.34 10.66
N ILE A 108 13.58 8.81 9.43
CA ILE A 108 14.04 8.12 8.22
C ILE A 108 15.57 8.11 8.17
N GLN A 109 16.22 9.26 8.42
CA GLN A 109 17.68 9.35 8.45
C GLN A 109 18.30 8.39 9.46
N LYS A 110 17.77 8.36 10.69
CA LYS A 110 18.25 7.44 11.72
C LYS A 110 18.10 5.98 11.28
N ALA A 111 16.93 5.61 10.75
CA ALA A 111 16.69 4.26 10.25
C ALA A 111 17.67 3.88 9.13
N TYR A 112 17.86 4.76 8.15
CA TYR A 112 18.78 4.56 7.04
C TYR A 112 20.23 4.39 7.51
N LEU A 113 20.73 5.30 8.37
CA LEU A 113 22.10 5.29 8.86
C LEU A 113 22.39 4.12 9.80
N SER A 114 21.40 3.67 10.57
CA SER A 114 21.55 2.55 11.50
C SER A 114 21.67 1.19 10.80
N GLY A 115 21.19 1.07 9.56
CA GLY A 115 21.05 -0.21 8.87
C GLY A 115 19.97 -1.14 9.46
N GLU A 116 19.18 -0.69 10.44
CA GLU A 116 18.07 -1.47 11.02
C GLU A 116 16.99 -1.81 9.98
N ILE A 117 16.87 -0.98 8.94
CA ILE A 117 15.91 -1.14 7.83
C ILE A 117 16.68 -1.07 6.52
N GLU A 118 16.41 -2.03 5.63
CA GLU A 118 16.93 -2.02 4.27
C GLU A 118 16.18 -0.99 3.43
N PHE A 119 16.90 -0.09 2.76
CA PHE A 119 16.33 0.86 1.81
C PHE A 119 16.76 0.52 0.39
N GLU A 120 15.78 0.30 -0.47
CA GLU A 120 15.96 0.07 -1.90
C GLU A 120 15.36 1.24 -2.67
N ASN A 121 16.21 2.03 -3.34
CA ASN A 121 15.80 3.23 -4.05
C ASN A 121 15.58 2.93 -5.54
N TRP A 122 14.39 3.25 -6.02
CA TRP A 122 13.99 3.12 -7.42
C TRP A 122 13.66 4.47 -8.02
N THR A 123 13.62 4.58 -9.35
CA THR A 123 13.02 5.77 -9.95
C THR A 123 11.51 5.77 -9.74
N MET A 124 10.88 6.95 -9.71
CA MET A 124 9.43 7.08 -9.52
C MET A 124 8.62 6.31 -10.58
N LEU A 125 9.14 6.17 -11.80
CA LEU A 125 8.47 5.44 -12.88
C LEU A 125 8.60 3.92 -12.72
N THR A 126 9.68 3.43 -12.13
CA THR A 126 9.91 1.99 -12.07
C THR A 126 8.98 1.29 -11.08
N ILE A 127 8.57 1.95 -10.00
CA ILE A 127 7.61 1.40 -9.04
C ILE A 127 6.27 1.05 -9.72
N PRO A 128 5.54 1.99 -10.35
CA PRO A 128 4.27 1.68 -11.00
C PRO A 128 4.40 0.71 -12.19
N GLN A 129 5.57 0.61 -12.82
CA GLN A 129 5.82 -0.39 -13.87
C GLN A 129 6.00 -1.82 -13.35
N LYS A 130 6.25 -2.00 -12.05
CA LYS A 130 6.50 -3.29 -11.41
C LYS A 130 5.39 -3.74 -10.44
N LEU A 131 4.41 -2.86 -10.17
CA LEU A 131 3.19 -3.20 -9.43
C LEU A 131 2.25 -4.03 -10.30
#